data_AF-A0A961JC70-F1
#
_entry.id   AF-A0A961JC70-F1
#
_cell.length_a   1.000
_cell.length_b   1.000
_cell.length_c   1.000
_cell.angle_alpha   90.00
_cell.angle_beta   90.00
_cell.angle_gamma   90.00
#
_symmetry.space_group_name_H-M   'P 1'
#
loop_
_entity.id
_entity.type
_entity.pdbx_description
1 polymer ?
#
loop_
_entity_poly.entity_id
_entity_poly.type
_entity_poly.pdbx_seq_one_letter_code
_entity_poly.pdbx_strand_id
1 'polypeptide(L)'
;MSDVERDIDAAERALGLEPLRGEDREGRAAREAWDLRFAPLLDAVEPVAPPDGLLGRIEARIEALTDKDGTVVELARMRRRLRLWKGTAAAAASVAAALALWIAVPANDMPARYVAVVTSDADGTAGMIIEFDTGSGLATVIPVGLTAPEGRALEMWQLPNGAERPHSLGLLPDTPVERRTIQAGPGDVFAISFEPPGGSPTGQPTDPRFHGTIVQVE
;
A
#
# COMPACT_ATOMS: atom_id res chain seq x y z
N MET A 1 17.06 49.44 6.89
CA MET A 1 16.34 50.49 7.62
C MET A 1 16.53 50.20 9.10
N SER A 2 17.05 51.15 9.85
CA SER A 2 17.17 51.01 11.30
C SER A 2 15.79 51.04 11.97
N ASP A 3 15.68 50.55 13.20
CA ASP A 3 14.41 50.58 13.96
C ASP A 3 13.93 52.02 14.18
N VAL A 4 14.87 52.95 14.34
CA VAL A 4 14.58 54.39 14.49
C VAL A 4 14.02 54.97 13.19
N GLU A 5 14.60 54.63 12.04
CA GLU A 5 14.07 55.05 10.73
C GLU A 5 12.65 54.51 10.50
N ARG A 6 12.39 53.24 10.86
CA ARG A 6 11.05 52.64 10.75
C ARG A 6 10.02 53.35 11.62
N ASP A 7 10.39 53.74 12.84
CA ASP A 7 9.50 54.43 13.77
C ASP A 7 9.20 55.87 13.31
N ILE A 8 10.21 56.58 12.79
CA ILE A 8 10.04 57.92 12.20
C ILE A 8 9.13 57.86 10.96
N ASP A 9 9.38 56.93 10.05
CA ASP A 9 8.55 56.73 8.86
C ASP A 9 7.09 56.44 9.24
N ALA A 10 6.85 55.66 10.30
CA ALA A 10 5.52 55.36 10.80
C ALA A 10 4.82 56.62 11.34
N ALA A 11 5.55 57.47 12.06
CA ALA A 11 5.05 58.76 12.56
C ALA A 11 4.74 59.73 11.40
N GLU A 12 5.59 59.79 10.36
CA GLU A 12 5.38 60.63 9.18
C GLU A 12 4.15 60.18 8.37
N ARG A 13 3.93 58.86 8.23
CA ARG A 13 2.70 58.33 7.61
C ARG A 13 1.46 58.61 8.46
N ALA A 14 1.56 58.57 9.79
CA ALA A 14 0.45 58.92 10.69
C ALA A 14 0.05 60.40 10.54
N LEU A 15 1.04 61.29 10.36
CA LEU A 15 0.79 62.70 10.06
C LEU A 15 0.33 62.96 8.61
N GLY A 16 0.26 61.93 7.76
CA GLY A 16 -0.15 62.02 6.36
C GLY A 16 0.90 62.65 5.43
N LEU A 17 2.17 62.70 5.85
CA LEU A 17 3.27 63.27 5.06
C LEU A 17 3.79 62.28 4.00
N GLU A 18 3.68 60.98 4.25
CA GLU A 18 4.15 59.91 3.38
C GLU A 18 2.97 59.04 2.84
N PRO A 19 3.07 58.48 1.62
CA PRO A 19 2.01 57.66 1.05
C PRO A 19 1.87 56.31 1.76
N LEU A 20 0.64 55.83 1.85
CA LEU A 20 0.29 54.53 2.46
C LEU A 20 0.48 53.32 1.53
N ARG A 21 0.94 53.53 0.28
CA ARG A 21 1.06 52.45 -0.71
C ARG A 21 2.26 51.57 -0.40
N GLY A 22 2.03 50.25 -0.35
CA GLY A 22 3.08 49.26 -0.12
C GLY A 22 3.45 49.05 1.35
N GLU A 23 2.68 49.62 2.28
CA GLU A 23 2.84 49.40 3.72
C GLU A 23 2.55 47.93 4.09
N ASP A 24 3.50 47.28 4.74
CA ASP A 24 3.35 45.93 5.26
C ASP A 24 2.55 45.91 6.58
N ARG A 25 2.37 44.72 7.17
CA ARG A 25 1.56 44.57 8.39
C ARG A 25 2.20 45.27 9.61
N GLU A 26 3.52 45.28 9.69
CA GLU A 26 4.25 45.83 10.84
C GLU A 26 4.28 47.36 10.79
N GLY A 27 4.56 47.93 9.62
CA GLY A 27 4.49 49.37 9.37
C GLY A 27 3.11 49.94 9.65
N ARG A 28 2.05 49.22 9.24
CA ARG A 28 0.66 49.59 9.55
C ARG A 28 0.38 49.67 11.04
N ALA A 29 0.81 48.67 11.80
CA ALA A 29 0.60 48.64 13.25
C ALA A 29 1.39 49.76 13.95
N ALA A 30 2.60 50.07 13.48
CA ALA A 30 3.40 51.17 13.99
C ALA A 30 2.75 52.54 13.69
N ARG A 31 2.23 52.74 12.47
CA ARG A 31 1.49 53.95 12.09
C ARG A 31 0.25 54.13 12.95
N GLU A 32 -0.55 53.08 13.14
CA GLU A 32 -1.76 53.13 13.98
C GLU A 32 -1.42 53.43 15.46
N ALA A 33 -0.29 52.93 15.96
CA ALA A 33 0.19 53.29 17.30
C ALA A 33 0.54 54.79 17.40
N TRP A 34 1.13 55.37 16.35
CA TRP A 34 1.40 56.81 16.27
C TRP A 34 0.12 57.64 16.11
N ASP A 35 -0.84 57.20 15.30
CA ASP A 35 -2.16 57.84 15.18
C ASP A 35 -2.83 57.97 16.57
N LEU A 36 -2.80 56.89 17.37
CA LEU A 36 -3.32 56.90 18.74
C LEU A 36 -2.55 57.83 19.69
N ARG A 37 -1.22 57.95 19.51
CA ARG A 37 -0.39 58.88 20.30
C ARG A 37 -0.69 60.33 19.97
N PHE A 38 -0.98 60.65 18.71
CA PHE A 38 -1.33 61.99 18.27
C PHE A 38 -2.79 62.35 18.51
N ALA A 39 -3.68 61.37 18.73
CA ALA A 39 -5.11 61.60 18.90
C ALA A 39 -5.47 62.72 19.91
N PRO A 40 -4.84 62.81 21.11
CA PRO A 40 -5.14 63.87 22.07
C PRO A 40 -4.81 65.29 21.57
N LEU A 41 -3.91 65.44 20.59
CA LEU A 41 -3.61 66.75 20.00
C LEU A 41 -4.78 67.31 19.19
N LEU A 42 -5.70 66.42 18.75
CA LEU A 42 -6.89 66.80 17.99
C LEU A 42 -8.00 67.36 18.89
N ASP A 43 -7.95 67.16 20.22
CA ASP A 43 -8.96 67.67 21.15
C ASP A 43 -9.05 69.20 21.15
N ALA A 44 -7.98 69.88 20.75
CA ALA A 44 -7.92 71.34 20.63
C ALA A 44 -8.47 71.87 19.28
N VAL A 45 -8.84 70.99 18.35
CA VAL A 45 -9.33 71.35 17.01
C VAL A 45 -10.85 71.37 17.01
N GLU A 46 -11.44 72.51 16.64
CA GLU A 46 -12.90 72.65 16.56
C GLU A 46 -13.48 71.75 15.45
N PRO A 47 -14.53 70.96 15.74
CA PRO A 47 -15.18 70.11 14.73
C PRO A 47 -15.80 70.93 13.59
N VAL A 48 -15.54 70.52 12.34
CA VAL A 48 -16.17 71.09 11.15
C VAL A 48 -17.13 70.07 10.54
N ALA A 49 -18.37 70.48 10.30
CA ALA A 49 -19.37 69.62 9.68
C ALA A 49 -18.98 69.27 8.22
N PRO A 50 -18.98 67.99 7.84
CA PRO A 50 -18.71 67.60 6.46
C PRO A 50 -19.87 67.97 5.52
N PRO A 51 -19.64 68.11 4.21
CA PRO A 51 -20.70 68.33 3.23
C PRO A 51 -21.72 67.18 3.19
N ASP A 52 -22.98 67.52 2.91
CA ASP A 52 -24.05 66.54 2.75
C ASP A 52 -23.72 65.47 1.70
N GLY A 53 -24.01 64.21 2.02
CA GLY A 53 -23.79 63.07 1.13
C GLY A 53 -22.32 62.63 0.96
N LEU A 54 -21.35 63.21 1.69
CA LEU A 54 -19.95 62.76 1.63
C LEU A 54 -19.80 61.28 1.99
N LEU A 55 -20.46 60.82 3.06
CA LEU A 55 -20.39 59.42 3.50
C LEU A 55 -20.89 58.45 2.41
N GLY A 56 -22.06 58.74 1.82
CA GLY A 56 -22.59 57.90 0.73
C GLY A 56 -21.67 57.84 -0.49
N ARG A 57 -20.94 58.92 -0.80
CA ARG A 57 -19.92 58.90 -1.87
C ARG A 57 -18.70 58.03 -1.51
N ILE A 58 -18.29 58.02 -0.25
CA ILE A 58 -17.19 57.16 0.24
C ILE A 58 -17.61 55.69 0.15
N GLU A 59 -18.79 55.35 0.64
CA GLU A 59 -19.33 53.98 0.61
C GLU A 59 -19.43 53.46 -0.83
N ALA A 60 -20.05 54.24 -1.74
CA ALA A 60 -20.15 53.88 -3.14
C ALA A 60 -18.76 53.70 -3.80
N ARG A 61 -17.77 54.49 -3.40
CA ARG A 61 -16.40 54.36 -3.92
C ARG A 61 -15.70 53.10 -3.43
N ILE A 62 -15.90 52.71 -2.17
CA ILE A 62 -15.34 51.48 -1.58
C ILE A 62 -15.94 50.25 -2.25
N GLU A 63 -17.26 50.24 -2.47
CA GLU A 63 -17.96 49.15 -3.16
C GLU A 63 -17.42 48.98 -4.59
N ALA A 64 -17.29 50.08 -5.33
CA ALA A 64 -16.76 50.06 -6.69
C ALA A 64 -15.27 49.64 -6.79
N LEU A 65 -14.49 49.76 -5.71
CA LEU A 65 -13.12 49.23 -5.64
C LEU A 65 -13.11 47.73 -5.32
N THR A 66 -14.00 47.30 -4.43
CA THR A 66 -14.13 45.89 -4.02
C THR A 66 -14.57 45.00 -5.19
N ASP A 67 -15.49 45.49 -6.02
CA ASP A 67 -15.95 44.77 -7.23
C ASP A 67 -14.87 44.65 -8.31
N LYS A 68 -13.93 45.61 -8.37
CA LYS A 68 -12.84 45.59 -9.35
C LYS A 68 -11.69 44.67 -8.97
N ASP A 69 -11.50 44.40 -7.68
CA ASP A 69 -10.30 43.72 -7.23
C ASP A 69 -10.29 42.22 -7.51
N GLY A 70 -11.42 41.58 -7.87
CA GLY A 70 -11.53 40.21 -8.43
C GLY A 70 -10.94 39.05 -7.60
N THR A 71 -10.15 39.36 -6.59
CA THR A 71 -9.20 38.50 -5.88
C THR A 71 -9.94 37.58 -4.92
N VAL A 72 -11.04 38.09 -4.33
CA VAL A 72 -11.90 37.30 -3.43
C VAL A 72 -12.69 36.24 -4.21
N VAL A 73 -13.18 36.56 -5.41
CA VAL A 73 -13.91 35.62 -6.28
C VAL A 73 -12.96 34.59 -6.89
N GLU A 74 -11.75 34.99 -7.29
CA GLU A 74 -10.68 34.11 -7.77
C GLU A 74 -10.24 33.09 -6.70
N LEU A 75 -10.02 33.51 -5.45
CA LEU A 75 -9.65 32.59 -4.35
C LEU A 75 -10.75 31.55 -4.07
N ALA A 76 -12.02 31.95 -4.09
CA ALA A 76 -13.14 31.03 -3.88
C ALA A 76 -13.25 30.00 -5.01
N ARG A 77 -13.07 30.43 -6.26
CA ARG A 77 -13.06 29.55 -7.45
C ARG A 77 -11.88 28.59 -7.44
N MET A 78 -10.68 29.08 -7.11
CA MET A 78 -9.47 28.27 -6.96
C MET A 78 -9.66 27.19 -5.88
N ARG A 79 -10.22 27.57 -4.71
CA ARG A 79 -10.47 26.63 -3.61
C ARG A 79 -11.50 25.55 -3.98
N ARG A 80 -12.54 25.90 -4.74
CA ARG A 80 -13.49 24.91 -5.30
C ARG A 80 -12.80 23.94 -6.26
N ARG A 81 -11.96 24.44 -7.18
CA ARG A 81 -11.22 23.62 -8.14
C ARG A 81 -10.26 22.66 -7.45
N LEU A 82 -9.55 23.13 -6.41
CA LEU A 82 -8.67 22.29 -5.59
C LEU A 82 -9.44 21.21 -4.82
N ARG A 83 -10.64 21.53 -4.30
CA ARG A 83 -11.50 20.52 -3.64
C ARG A 83 -11.99 19.45 -4.62
N LEU A 84 -12.41 19.84 -5.81
CA LEU A 84 -12.81 18.91 -6.87
C LEU A 84 -11.64 18.00 -7.28
N TRP A 85 -10.45 18.58 -7.48
CA TRP A 85 -9.25 17.82 -7.85
C TRP A 85 -8.79 16.84 -6.75
N LYS A 86 -8.87 17.26 -5.48
CA LYS A 86 -8.63 16.35 -4.35
C LYS A 86 -9.67 15.22 -4.29
N GLY A 87 -10.94 15.51 -4.59
CA GLY A 87 -11.99 14.49 -4.66
C GLY A 87 -11.72 13.45 -5.76
N THR A 88 -11.34 13.89 -6.96
CA THR A 88 -11.00 12.97 -8.06
C THR A 88 -9.79 12.12 -7.76
N ALA A 89 -8.76 12.68 -7.10
CA ALA A 89 -7.57 11.93 -6.70
C ALA A 89 -7.89 10.88 -5.63
N ALA A 90 -8.74 11.22 -4.65
CA ALA A 90 -9.17 10.27 -3.61
C ALA A 90 -9.98 9.11 -4.21
N ALA A 91 -10.88 9.39 -5.16
CA ALA A 91 -11.63 8.36 -5.87
C ALA A 91 -10.71 7.41 -6.64
N ALA A 92 -9.76 7.94 -7.41
CA ALA A 92 -8.78 7.13 -8.13
C ALA A 92 -7.93 6.27 -7.19
N ALA A 93 -7.47 6.82 -6.07
CA ALA A 93 -6.71 6.09 -5.06
C ALA A 93 -7.53 4.93 -4.43
N SER A 94 -8.83 5.15 -4.18
CA SER A 94 -9.69 4.08 -3.64
C SER A 94 -9.87 2.92 -4.60
N VAL A 95 -10.02 3.19 -5.91
CA VAL A 95 -10.10 2.16 -6.95
C VAL A 95 -8.79 1.40 -7.07
N ALA A 96 -7.65 2.11 -7.05
CA ALA A 96 -6.33 1.48 -7.07
C ALA A 96 -6.10 0.60 -5.83
N ALA A 97 -6.51 1.05 -4.64
CA ALA A 97 -6.43 0.26 -3.41
C ALA A 97 -7.32 -0.98 -3.45
N ALA A 98 -8.54 -0.87 -4.00
CA ALA A 98 -9.43 -2.01 -4.18
C ALA A 98 -8.86 -3.04 -5.16
N LEU A 99 -8.27 -2.59 -6.29
CA LEU A 99 -7.56 -3.44 -7.23
C LEU A 99 -6.33 -4.11 -6.60
N ALA A 100 -5.54 -3.35 -5.84
CA ALA A 100 -4.39 -3.90 -5.12
C ALA A 100 -4.83 -4.98 -4.11
N LEU A 101 -5.92 -4.74 -3.37
CA LEU A 101 -6.49 -5.74 -2.47
C LEU A 101 -6.99 -6.97 -3.24
N TRP A 102 -7.66 -6.78 -4.38
CA TRP A 102 -8.15 -7.88 -5.22
C TRP A 102 -7.01 -8.76 -5.75
N ILE A 103 -5.87 -8.16 -6.13
CA ILE A 103 -4.67 -8.90 -6.55
C ILE A 103 -3.97 -9.57 -5.35
N ALA A 104 -3.98 -8.93 -4.18
CA ALA A 104 -3.27 -9.40 -3.00
C ALA A 104 -4.00 -10.53 -2.24
N VAL A 105 -5.31 -10.71 -2.47
CA VAL A 105 -6.06 -11.84 -1.91
C VAL A 105 -5.75 -13.08 -2.75
N PRO A 106 -5.02 -14.09 -2.22
CA PRO A 106 -4.83 -15.34 -2.93
C PRO A 106 -6.21 -15.94 -3.21
N ALA A 107 -6.41 -16.44 -4.44
CA ALA A 107 -7.60 -17.21 -4.74
C ALA A 107 -7.69 -18.34 -3.72
N ASN A 108 -8.80 -18.43 -2.99
CA ASN A 108 -9.11 -19.62 -2.22
C ASN A 108 -9.34 -20.73 -3.26
N ASP A 109 -8.27 -21.43 -3.63
CA ASP A 109 -8.41 -22.71 -4.31
C ASP A 109 -9.27 -23.57 -3.38
N MET A 110 -10.41 -24.03 -3.91
CA MET A 110 -11.28 -24.90 -3.14
C MET A 110 -10.46 -26.09 -2.64
N PRO A 111 -10.65 -26.54 -1.39
CA PRO A 111 -9.93 -27.69 -0.87
C PRO A 111 -10.21 -28.89 -1.79
N ALA A 112 -9.15 -29.38 -2.42
CA ALA A 112 -9.16 -30.50 -3.34
C ALA A 112 -8.46 -31.68 -2.68
N ARG A 113 -9.00 -32.87 -2.92
CA ARG A 113 -8.38 -34.11 -2.48
C ARG A 113 -7.72 -34.76 -3.68
N TYR A 114 -6.50 -35.22 -3.50
CA TYR A 114 -5.75 -35.88 -4.54
C TYR A 114 -5.21 -37.21 -4.04
N VAL A 115 -5.01 -38.14 -4.97
CA VAL A 115 -4.36 -39.43 -4.70
C VAL A 115 -3.31 -39.69 -5.75
N ALA A 116 -2.12 -40.10 -5.33
CA ALA A 116 -1.09 -40.64 -6.19
C ALA A 116 -0.86 -42.12 -5.82
N VAL A 117 -0.98 -43.01 -6.80
CA VAL A 117 -0.58 -44.40 -6.65
C VAL A 117 0.79 -44.54 -7.30
N VAL A 118 1.81 -44.80 -6.48
CA VAL A 118 3.19 -44.93 -6.93
C VAL A 118 3.45 -46.40 -7.27
N THR A 119 3.71 -46.66 -8.54
CA THR A 119 3.89 -48.03 -9.07
C THR A 119 5.35 -48.30 -9.42
N SER A 120 5.75 -49.55 -9.28
CA SER A 120 7.08 -50.07 -9.64
C SER A 120 7.33 -49.94 -11.14
N ASP A 121 8.50 -49.42 -11.49
CA ASP A 121 8.94 -49.29 -12.89
C ASP A 121 9.21 -50.65 -13.55
N ALA A 122 9.43 -51.69 -12.75
CA ALA A 122 9.79 -53.02 -13.23
C ALA A 122 8.57 -53.86 -13.64
N ASP A 123 7.48 -53.78 -12.89
CA ASP A 123 6.32 -54.67 -13.03
C ASP A 123 4.96 -53.97 -12.88
N GLY A 124 4.92 -52.67 -12.61
CA GLY A 124 3.70 -51.88 -12.47
C GLY A 124 2.93 -52.14 -11.18
N THR A 125 3.50 -52.89 -10.23
CA THR A 125 2.84 -53.15 -8.94
C THR A 125 2.81 -51.88 -8.08
N ALA A 126 1.70 -51.63 -7.40
CA ALA A 126 1.60 -50.49 -6.49
C ALA A 126 2.52 -50.71 -5.28
N GLY A 127 3.48 -49.82 -5.08
CA GLY A 127 4.36 -49.84 -3.91
C GLY A 127 3.88 -48.91 -2.81
N MET A 128 3.18 -47.83 -3.15
CA MET A 128 2.74 -46.82 -2.19
C MET A 128 1.52 -46.05 -2.69
N ILE A 129 0.67 -45.63 -1.76
CA ILE A 129 -0.43 -44.70 -2.01
C ILE A 129 -0.15 -43.43 -1.21
N ILE A 130 -0.35 -42.28 -1.84
CA ILE A 130 -0.21 -40.99 -1.19
C ILE A 130 -1.51 -40.23 -1.36
N GLU A 131 -2.17 -39.91 -0.26
CA GLU A 131 -3.40 -39.11 -0.23
C GLU A 131 -3.06 -37.69 0.19
N PHE A 132 -3.51 -36.70 -0.55
CA PHE A 132 -3.30 -35.28 -0.25
C PHE A 132 -4.62 -34.58 -0.01
N ASP A 133 -4.66 -33.78 1.06
CA ASP A 133 -5.76 -32.87 1.37
C ASP A 133 -5.20 -31.44 1.29
N THR A 134 -5.52 -30.71 0.21
CA THR A 134 -4.99 -29.35 0.01
C THR A 134 -5.63 -28.32 0.94
N GLY A 135 -6.78 -28.63 1.56
CA GLY A 135 -7.41 -27.77 2.56
C GLY A 135 -6.64 -27.74 3.89
N SER A 136 -6.11 -28.88 4.30
CA SER A 136 -5.30 -29.01 5.53
C SER A 136 -3.78 -28.99 5.29
N GLY A 137 -3.34 -29.15 4.03
CA GLY A 137 -1.94 -29.30 3.66
C GLY A 137 -1.31 -30.60 4.19
N LEU A 138 -2.13 -31.61 4.43
CA LEU A 138 -1.73 -32.91 4.98
C LEU A 138 -1.61 -33.94 3.84
N ALA A 139 -0.52 -34.70 3.84
CA ALA A 139 -0.36 -35.88 3.00
C ALA A 139 -0.22 -37.13 3.86
N THR A 140 -1.02 -38.14 3.57
CA THR A 140 -0.93 -39.45 4.22
C THR A 140 -0.25 -40.41 3.27
N VAL A 141 0.92 -40.90 3.66
CA VAL A 141 1.74 -41.82 2.86
C VAL A 141 1.54 -43.23 3.40
N ILE A 142 1.05 -44.14 2.56
CA ILE A 142 0.66 -45.51 2.94
C ILE A 142 1.45 -46.51 2.09
N PRO A 143 2.40 -47.26 2.68
CA PRO A 143 3.10 -48.33 1.97
C PRO A 143 2.15 -49.46 1.56
N VAL A 144 2.28 -49.95 0.33
CA VAL A 144 1.54 -51.09 -0.22
C VAL A 144 2.55 -52.15 -0.65
N GLY A 145 3.09 -52.87 0.32
CA GLY A 145 4.09 -53.93 0.04
C GLY A 145 5.49 -53.44 -0.33
N LEU A 146 5.73 -52.13 -0.31
CA LEU A 146 7.08 -51.56 -0.43
C LEU A 146 7.72 -51.40 0.95
N THR A 147 8.89 -52.00 1.11
CA THR A 147 9.77 -51.83 2.29
C THR A 147 11.18 -51.53 1.82
N ALA A 148 11.95 -50.82 2.64
CA ALA A 148 13.35 -50.56 2.33
C ALA A 148 14.16 -51.88 2.23
N PRO A 149 14.95 -52.10 1.16
CA PRO A 149 15.91 -53.21 1.12
C PRO A 149 16.97 -53.09 2.23
N GLU A 150 17.59 -54.19 2.63
CA GLU A 150 18.65 -54.17 3.65
C GLU A 150 19.77 -53.18 3.30
N GLY A 151 20.11 -52.30 4.25
CA GLY A 151 21.14 -51.29 4.07
C GLY A 151 20.76 -50.12 3.16
N ARG A 152 19.49 -49.98 2.79
CA ARG A 152 18.95 -48.86 2.01
C ARG A 152 17.86 -48.14 2.76
N ALA A 153 17.56 -46.92 2.33
CA ALA A 153 16.42 -46.13 2.81
C ALA A 153 15.47 -45.82 1.65
N LEU A 154 14.19 -45.65 1.95
CA LEU A 154 13.23 -45.11 0.99
C LEU A 154 13.25 -43.58 1.09
N GLU A 155 13.33 -42.89 -0.03
CA GLU A 155 13.16 -41.43 -0.08
C GLU A 155 12.05 -41.07 -1.06
N MET A 156 11.19 -40.15 -0.62
CA MET A 156 10.09 -39.64 -1.42
C MET A 156 10.51 -38.37 -2.15
N TRP A 157 10.06 -38.26 -3.39
CA TRP A 157 10.33 -37.12 -4.25
C TRP A 157 9.03 -36.63 -4.88
N GLN A 158 8.96 -35.33 -5.09
CA GLN A 158 7.93 -34.70 -5.90
C GLN A 158 8.58 -34.02 -7.09
N LEU A 159 7.97 -34.16 -8.24
CA LEU A 159 8.28 -33.43 -9.46
C LEU A 159 7.04 -32.63 -9.84
N PRO A 160 7.01 -31.33 -9.51
CA PRO A 160 5.91 -30.46 -9.89
C PRO A 160 5.71 -30.45 -11.40
N ASN A 161 4.47 -30.29 -11.86
CA ASN A 161 4.17 -30.22 -13.28
C ASN A 161 4.99 -29.10 -13.96
N GLY A 162 5.76 -29.45 -14.99
CA GLY A 162 6.62 -28.53 -15.74
C GLY A 162 7.98 -28.23 -15.08
N ALA A 163 8.29 -28.79 -13.91
CA ALA A 163 9.62 -28.70 -13.32
C ALA A 163 10.61 -29.67 -14.01
N GLU A 164 11.88 -29.27 -14.10
CA GLU A 164 12.94 -30.12 -14.68
C GLU A 164 13.57 -31.08 -13.67
N ARG A 165 13.52 -30.76 -12.37
CA ARG A 165 14.18 -31.53 -11.31
C ARG A 165 13.23 -31.83 -10.17
N PRO A 166 13.22 -33.07 -9.65
CA PRO A 166 12.45 -33.41 -8.47
C PRO A 166 13.07 -32.79 -7.22
N HIS A 167 12.24 -32.55 -6.20
CA HIS A 167 12.68 -32.14 -4.88
C HIS A 167 12.35 -33.22 -3.85
N SER A 168 13.26 -33.41 -2.90
CA SER A 168 13.10 -34.39 -1.83
C SER A 168 12.00 -33.95 -0.87
N LEU A 169 11.13 -34.90 -0.53
CA LEU A 169 10.15 -34.82 0.55
C LEU A 169 10.60 -35.64 1.78
N GLY A 170 11.83 -36.16 1.75
CA GLY A 170 12.50 -36.82 2.85
C GLY A 170 12.31 -38.34 2.91
N LEU A 171 13.00 -38.92 3.89
CA LEU A 171 13.04 -40.38 4.10
C LEU A 171 11.73 -40.93 4.62
N LEU A 172 11.26 -42.02 4.04
CA LEU A 172 10.02 -42.70 4.42
C LEU A 172 10.31 -43.86 5.39
N PRO A 173 9.49 -44.02 6.44
CA PRO A 173 9.48 -45.24 7.24
C PRO A 173 8.73 -46.37 6.52
N ASP A 174 8.87 -47.60 7.01
CA ASP A 174 8.12 -48.77 6.51
C ASP A 174 6.66 -48.82 7.02
N THR A 175 6.20 -47.78 7.74
CA THR A 175 4.84 -47.65 8.28
C THR A 175 4.15 -46.43 7.69
N PRO A 176 2.81 -46.35 7.74
CA PRO A 176 2.10 -45.14 7.35
C PRO A 176 2.61 -43.90 8.09
N VAL A 177 2.75 -42.78 7.38
CA VAL A 177 3.24 -41.53 7.94
C VAL A 177 2.48 -40.34 7.37
N GLU A 178 2.20 -39.37 8.23
CA GLU A 178 1.65 -38.08 7.84
C GLU A 178 2.78 -37.07 7.59
N ARG A 179 2.65 -36.32 6.50
CA ARG A 179 3.53 -35.20 6.15
C ARG A 179 2.69 -33.93 6.05
N ARG A 180 3.24 -32.81 6.54
CA ARG A 180 2.61 -31.50 6.41
C ARG A 180 3.36 -30.65 5.41
N THR A 181 2.67 -29.65 4.87
CA THR A 181 3.28 -28.62 4.01
C THR A 181 3.74 -29.17 2.66
N ILE A 182 3.10 -30.25 2.16
CA ILE A 182 3.28 -30.67 0.77
C ILE A 182 2.23 -29.95 -0.07
N GLN A 183 2.69 -29.16 -1.04
CA GLN A 183 1.83 -28.52 -2.03
C GLN A 183 1.75 -29.42 -3.24
N ALA A 184 0.65 -30.15 -3.40
CA ALA A 184 0.42 -31.02 -4.54
C ALA A 184 -0.62 -30.40 -5.48
N GLY A 185 -0.40 -30.50 -6.79
CA GLY A 185 -1.28 -29.94 -7.81
C GLY A 185 -1.44 -30.84 -9.03
N PRO A 186 -2.40 -30.53 -9.93
CA PRO A 186 -2.68 -31.35 -11.10
C PRO A 186 -1.44 -31.56 -11.99
N GLY A 187 -1.15 -32.84 -12.27
CA GLY A 187 -0.02 -33.25 -13.12
C GLY A 187 1.31 -33.41 -12.40
N ASP A 188 1.38 -33.18 -11.09
CA ASP A 188 2.58 -33.51 -10.31
C ASP A 188 2.86 -35.02 -10.35
N VAL A 189 4.13 -35.37 -10.36
CA VAL A 189 4.59 -36.76 -10.28
C VAL A 189 5.28 -36.98 -8.95
N PHE A 190 4.88 -38.05 -8.25
CA PHE A 190 5.55 -38.52 -7.05
C PHE A 190 6.40 -39.73 -7.39
N ALA A 191 7.60 -39.79 -6.82
CA ALA A 191 8.52 -40.88 -7.04
C ALA A 191 9.14 -41.36 -5.73
N ILE A 192 9.55 -42.63 -5.71
CA ILE A 192 10.28 -43.23 -4.61
C ILE A 192 11.57 -43.83 -5.15
N SER A 193 12.67 -43.52 -4.49
CA SER A 193 13.97 -44.08 -4.78
C SER A 193 14.50 -44.90 -3.61
N PHE A 194 15.39 -45.84 -3.95
CA PHE A 194 16.23 -46.49 -2.96
C PHE A 194 17.50 -45.68 -2.78
N GLU A 195 17.75 -45.26 -1.55
CA GLU A 195 18.86 -44.39 -1.21
C GLU A 195 19.85 -45.09 -0.29
N PRO A 196 21.10 -44.62 -0.20
CA PRO A 196 22.00 -44.98 0.88
C PRO A 196 21.40 -44.67 2.26
N PRO A 197 21.95 -45.23 3.35
CA PRO A 197 21.57 -44.83 4.70
C PRO A 197 21.74 -43.32 4.88
N GLY A 198 20.66 -42.62 5.23
CA GLY A 198 20.64 -41.16 5.38
C GLY A 198 20.06 -40.39 4.19
N GLY A 199 19.74 -41.05 3.07
CA GLY A 199 19.12 -40.43 1.89
C GLY A 199 20.09 -40.09 0.77
N SER A 200 19.60 -39.34 -0.21
CA SER A 200 20.39 -38.95 -1.37
C SER A 200 21.56 -38.04 -0.99
N PRO A 201 22.80 -38.39 -1.35
CA PRO A 201 23.96 -37.53 -1.11
C PRO A 201 24.04 -36.34 -2.07
N THR A 202 23.25 -36.34 -3.16
CA THR A 202 23.35 -35.34 -4.23
C THR A 202 22.15 -34.39 -4.31
N GLY A 203 21.08 -34.66 -3.56
CA GLY A 203 19.80 -33.96 -3.70
C GLY A 203 19.03 -34.33 -4.97
N GLN A 204 19.39 -35.45 -5.61
CA GLN A 204 18.64 -36.07 -6.72
C GLN A 204 18.42 -37.56 -6.41
N PRO A 205 17.35 -38.21 -6.93
CA PRO A 205 17.13 -39.63 -6.73
C PRO A 205 18.35 -40.46 -7.16
N THR A 206 18.92 -41.26 -6.26
CA THR A 206 20.10 -42.11 -6.57
C THR A 206 19.70 -43.34 -7.37
N ASP A 207 18.60 -43.99 -6.98
CA ASP A 207 18.05 -45.18 -7.64
C ASP A 207 16.51 -45.11 -7.65
N PRO A 208 15.90 -44.32 -8.55
CA PRO A 208 14.44 -44.22 -8.66
C PRO A 208 13.86 -45.55 -9.15
N ARG A 209 12.81 -46.04 -8.47
CA ARG A 209 12.20 -47.34 -8.75
C ARG A 209 10.69 -47.33 -8.88
N PHE A 210 10.05 -46.30 -8.35
CA PHE A 210 8.61 -46.17 -8.37
C PHE A 210 8.24 -44.75 -8.74
N HIS A 211 7.21 -44.58 -9.56
CA HIS A 211 6.61 -43.27 -9.83
C HIS A 211 5.10 -43.36 -10.02
N GLY A 212 4.41 -42.23 -9.91
CA GLY A 212 2.98 -42.10 -10.18
C GLY A 212 2.55 -40.65 -10.31
N THR A 213 1.66 -40.36 -11.26
CA THR A 213 1.04 -39.05 -11.40
C THR A 213 -0.11 -38.91 -10.43
N ILE A 214 -0.24 -37.73 -9.85
CA ILE A 214 -1.35 -37.41 -8.96
C ILE A 214 -2.66 -37.25 -9.75
N VAL A 215 -3.76 -37.73 -9.18
CA VAL A 215 -5.11 -37.63 -9.74
C VAL A 215 -6.03 -36.96 -8.72
N GLN A 216 -6.87 -36.04 -9.20
CA GLN A 216 -7.87 -35.40 -8.35
C GLN A 216 -9.02 -36.39 -8.08
N VAL A 217 -9.46 -36.46 -6.83
CA VAL A 217 -10.61 -37.24 -6.41
C VAL A 217 -11.76 -36.28 -6.15
N GLU A 218 -12.90 -36.51 -6.83
CA GLU A 218 -14.15 -35.78 -6.60
C GLU A 218 -14.89 -36.25 -5.34
#